data_AF-X1V803-F1
#
_entry.id   AF-X1V803-F1
#
_cell.length_a   1.000
_cell.length_b   1.000
_cell.length_c   1.000
_cell.angle_alpha   90.00
_cell.angle_beta   90.00
_cell.angle_gamma   90.00
#
_symmetry.space_group_name_H-M   'P 1'
#
loop_
_entity.id
_entity.type
_entity.pdbx_description
1 polymer ?
#
loop_
_entity_poly.entity_id
_entity_poly.type
_entity_poly.pdbx_seq_one_letter_code
_entity_poly.pdbx_strand_id
1 'polypeptide(L)'
;MNLCKICGNIKNNESYTSREMMFGTREEFDYLKCSNCGCLQIKEIPGDLNKYYPPEYNAYDKIPVTIDPPLKAYLKHQKAKYCLGNTLNLIGLILSWIYDCNLTKKLKMSGINFETKILDVGSGNGRRLVTLCREGFTNLTGVDPFIDSDTYY
;
A
#
# COMPACT_ATOMS: atom_id res chain seq x y z
N MET A 1 5.16 -21.44 18.79
CA MET A 1 3.90 -22.21 18.52
C MET A 1 3.89 -22.78 17.09
N ASN A 2 3.30 -23.96 16.85
CA ASN A 2 3.17 -24.59 15.50
C ASN A 2 1.78 -24.38 14.85
N LEU A 3 1.01 -23.40 15.34
CA LEU A 3 -0.37 -23.13 14.92
C LEU A 3 -0.40 -22.17 13.74
N CYS A 4 -1.12 -22.52 12.68
CA CYS A 4 -1.38 -21.62 11.57
C CYS A 4 -2.41 -20.54 11.97
N LYS A 5 -2.04 -19.27 11.91
CA LYS A 5 -2.91 -18.11 12.21
C LYS A 5 -4.05 -17.90 11.19
N ILE A 6 -3.97 -18.54 10.01
CA ILE A 6 -4.98 -18.41 8.94
C ILE A 6 -6.05 -19.49 9.02
N CYS A 7 -5.65 -20.77 9.11
CA CYS A 7 -6.61 -21.89 9.08
C CYS A 7 -6.61 -22.75 10.35
N GLY A 8 -5.81 -22.42 11.36
CA GLY A 8 -5.77 -23.15 12.63
C GLY A 8 -5.08 -24.52 12.60
N ASN A 9 -4.50 -24.94 11.47
CA ASN A 9 -3.81 -26.23 11.40
C ASN A 9 -2.56 -26.27 12.29
N ILE A 10 -2.39 -27.37 13.03
CA ILE A 10 -1.21 -27.65 13.88
C ILE A 10 -0.42 -28.88 13.41
N LYS A 11 -0.98 -29.67 12.49
CA LYS A 11 -0.43 -30.98 12.10
C LYS A 11 0.48 -30.83 10.89
N ASN A 12 1.64 -31.49 10.91
CA ASN A 12 2.56 -31.59 9.78
C ASN A 12 2.97 -30.23 9.17
N ASN A 13 3.05 -29.16 9.95
CA ASN A 13 3.57 -27.88 9.47
C ASN A 13 5.10 -27.91 9.43
N GLU A 14 5.70 -27.28 8.42
CA GLU A 14 7.16 -27.20 8.25
C GLU A 14 7.70 -25.92 8.90
N SER A 15 8.90 -25.99 9.48
CA SER A 15 9.59 -24.84 10.06
C SER A 15 10.79 -24.41 9.22
N TYR A 16 11.01 -23.11 9.14
CA TYR A 16 12.14 -22.50 8.46
C TYR A 16 12.75 -21.43 9.36
N THR A 17 14.05 -21.24 9.29
CA THR A 17 14.73 -20.12 9.96
C THR A 17 15.31 -19.22 8.89
N SER A 18 15.01 -17.93 8.98
CA SER A 18 15.51 -16.90 8.06
C SER A 18 16.19 -15.79 8.85
N ARG A 19 17.06 -15.03 8.21
CA ARG A 19 17.78 -13.90 8.81
C ARG A 19 17.24 -12.57 8.30
N GLU A 20 17.29 -11.56 9.15
CA GLU A 20 17.11 -10.16 8.77
C GLU A 20 18.22 -9.75 7.78
N MET A 21 17.82 -9.24 6.61
CA MET A 21 18.75 -8.92 5.52
C MET A 21 18.65 -7.47 5.04
N MET A 22 17.57 -6.74 5.35
CA MET A 22 17.35 -5.37 4.92
C MET A 22 18.28 -4.39 5.64
N PHE A 23 18.43 -4.54 6.96
CA PHE A 23 19.30 -3.70 7.79
C PHE A 23 20.61 -4.39 8.17
N GLY A 24 20.79 -5.65 7.75
CA GLY A 24 22.02 -6.41 7.95
C GLY A 24 22.24 -6.87 9.40
N THR A 25 21.21 -6.83 10.25
CA THR A 25 21.33 -7.25 11.66
C THR A 25 21.54 -8.75 11.82
N ARG A 26 21.17 -9.54 10.80
CA ARG A 26 21.25 -11.01 10.77
C ARG A 26 20.47 -11.70 11.88
N GLU A 27 19.56 -10.99 12.56
CA GLU A 27 18.66 -11.56 13.55
C GLU A 27 17.85 -12.70 12.93
N GLU A 28 17.71 -13.80 13.66
CA GLU A 28 17.02 -14.99 13.18
C GLU A 28 15.53 -14.96 13.53
N PHE A 29 14.71 -15.28 12.55
CA PHE A 29 13.26 -15.42 12.69
C PHE A 29 12.83 -16.80 12.24
N ASP A 30 12.04 -17.43 13.10
CA ASP A 30 11.39 -18.68 12.80
C ASP A 30 10.09 -18.45 12.05
N TYR A 31 9.96 -19.13 10.91
CA TYR A 31 8.77 -19.20 10.09
C TYR A 31 8.17 -20.59 10.12
N LEU A 32 6.88 -20.63 9.86
CA LEU A 32 6.08 -21.83 9.72
C LEU A 32 5.38 -21.80 8.36
N LYS A 33 5.49 -22.88 7.59
CA LYS A 33 4.71 -23.13 6.38
C LYS A 33 3.63 -24.15 6.70
N CYS A 34 2.37 -23.74 6.52
CA CYS A 34 1.24 -24.59 6.80
C CYS A 34 1.06 -25.67 5.73
N SER A 35 0.96 -26.94 6.12
CA SER A 35 0.70 -28.05 5.18
C SER A 35 -0.73 -28.10 4.65
N ASN A 36 -1.68 -27.47 5.36
CA ASN A 36 -3.08 -27.45 4.94
C ASN A 36 -3.38 -26.31 3.96
N CYS A 37 -3.04 -25.06 4.31
CA CYS A 37 -3.37 -23.90 3.47
C CYS A 37 -2.17 -23.31 2.71
N GLY A 38 -0.96 -23.82 2.91
CA GLY A 38 0.25 -23.31 2.27
C GLY A 38 0.79 -21.98 2.82
N CYS A 39 0.09 -21.34 3.77
CA CYS A 39 0.52 -20.06 4.34
C CYS A 39 1.89 -20.15 5.03
N LEU A 40 2.84 -19.32 4.58
CA LEU A 40 4.11 -19.06 5.26
C LEU A 40 3.93 -17.85 6.19
N GLN A 41 4.28 -18.02 7.46
CA GLN A 41 4.09 -16.99 8.49
C GLN A 41 5.20 -17.03 9.53
N ILE A 42 5.52 -15.88 10.11
CA ILE A 42 6.41 -15.83 11.27
C ILE A 42 5.74 -16.52 12.48
N LYS A 43 6.48 -17.38 13.19
CA LYS A 43 5.97 -18.12 14.35
C LYS A 43 5.61 -17.15 15.46
N GLU A 44 6.53 -16.27 15.82
CA GLU A 44 6.40 -15.31 16.91
C GLU A 44 6.62 -13.90 16.37
N ILE A 45 5.64 -13.02 16.60
CA ILE A 45 5.76 -11.62 16.22
C ILE A 45 6.67 -10.97 17.28
N PRO A 46 7.74 -10.26 16.88
CA PRO A 46 8.60 -9.57 17.83
C PRO A 46 7.80 -8.63 18.72
N GLY A 47 8.15 -8.56 20.01
CA GLY A 47 7.44 -7.72 20.98
C GLY A 47 7.54 -6.22 20.69
N ASP A 48 8.67 -5.78 20.12
CA ASP A 48 8.87 -4.41 19.64
C ASP A 48 9.07 -4.42 18.12
N LEU A 49 8.03 -4.01 17.40
CA LEU A 49 8.08 -3.91 15.94
C LEU A 49 8.79 -2.63 15.47
N ASN A 50 8.89 -1.58 16.31
CA ASN A 50 9.50 -0.30 15.90
C ASN A 50 10.95 -0.48 15.44
N LYS A 51 11.67 -1.45 16.01
CA LYS A 51 13.02 -1.83 15.61
C LYS A 51 13.17 -2.11 14.10
N TYR A 52 12.11 -2.60 13.45
CA TYR A 52 12.11 -2.94 12.02
C TYR A 52 11.49 -1.87 11.13
N TYR A 53 11.03 -0.76 11.73
CA TYR A 53 10.50 0.42 11.08
C TYR A 53 11.26 1.67 11.55
N PRO A 54 12.59 1.74 11.34
CA PRO A 54 13.38 2.90 11.74
C PRO A 54 12.97 4.14 10.93
N PRO A 55 13.33 5.36 11.37
CA PRO A 55 13.00 6.60 10.66
C PRO A 55 13.47 6.63 9.20
N GLU A 56 14.56 5.92 8.88
CA GLU A 56 15.12 5.79 7.52
C GLU A 56 14.36 4.78 6.64
N TYR A 57 13.32 4.12 7.17
CA TYR A 57 12.48 3.21 6.38
C TYR A 57 11.74 4.00 5.29
N ASN A 58 11.90 3.58 4.02
CA ASN A 58 11.43 4.29 2.82
C ASN A 58 9.94 4.69 2.82
N ALA A 59 9.10 4.11 3.69
CA ALA A 59 7.70 4.53 3.84
C ALA A 59 7.52 5.91 4.49
N TYR A 60 8.56 6.43 5.16
CA TYR A 60 8.57 7.72 5.88
C TYR A 60 9.31 8.83 5.14
N ASP A 61 9.63 8.64 3.86
CA ASP A 61 10.17 9.71 3.04
C ASP A 61 9.21 10.90 2.98
N LYS A 62 9.75 12.11 3.12
CA LYS A 62 8.96 13.34 2.98
C LYS A 62 8.34 13.41 1.58
N ILE A 63 7.02 13.56 1.53
CA ILE A 63 6.32 13.77 0.27
C ILE A 63 6.41 15.24 -0.08
N PRO A 64 6.95 15.61 -1.26
CA PRO A 64 6.86 16.99 -1.73
C PRO A 64 5.40 17.34 -2.00
N VAL A 65 4.83 18.15 -1.12
CA VAL A 65 3.48 18.71 -1.22
C VAL A 65 3.52 19.91 -2.17
N THR A 66 3.77 19.63 -3.45
CA THR A 66 3.61 20.62 -4.50
C THR A 66 2.19 20.56 -5.06
N ILE A 67 1.55 21.72 -5.12
CA ILE A 67 0.26 21.87 -5.78
C ILE A 67 0.51 21.80 -7.28
N ASP A 68 -0.15 20.85 -7.95
CA ASP A 68 -0.09 20.79 -9.40
C ASP A 68 -0.79 22.02 -9.99
N PRO A 69 -0.22 22.68 -11.02
CA PRO A 69 -0.91 23.75 -11.73
C PRO A 69 -2.30 23.28 -12.24
N PRO A 70 -3.30 24.16 -12.36
CA PRO A 70 -4.67 23.78 -12.69
C PRO A 70 -4.80 22.91 -13.94
N LEU A 71 -4.04 23.22 -15.00
CA LEU A 71 -4.02 22.42 -16.22
C LEU A 71 -3.50 21.00 -15.97
N LYS A 72 -2.43 20.86 -15.19
CA LYS A 72 -1.83 19.56 -14.88
C LYS A 72 -2.76 18.73 -14.00
N ALA A 73 -3.40 19.35 -13.00
CA ALA A 73 -4.40 18.69 -12.17
C ALA A 73 -5.60 18.21 -13.02
N TYR A 74 -6.09 19.06 -13.92
CA TYR A 74 -7.16 18.70 -14.86
C TYR A 74 -6.78 17.50 -15.74
N LEU A 75 -5.59 17.52 -16.38
CA LEU A 75 -5.15 16.41 -17.23
C LEU A 75 -5.00 15.10 -16.45
N LYS A 76 -4.44 15.14 -15.24
CA LYS A 76 -4.36 13.97 -14.36
C LYS A 76 -5.74 13.40 -14.05
N HIS A 77 -6.70 14.27 -13.73
CA HIS A 77 -8.06 13.87 -13.42
C HIS A 77 -8.78 13.28 -14.65
N GLN A 78 -8.58 13.84 -15.85
CA GLN A 78 -9.12 13.27 -17.09
C GLN A 78 -8.54 11.89 -17.39
N LYS A 79 -7.23 11.70 -17.21
CA LYS A 79 -6.59 10.38 -17.29
C LYS A 79 -7.22 9.39 -16.30
N ALA A 80 -7.36 9.80 -15.03
CA ALA A 80 -7.94 8.98 -13.97
C ALA A 80 -9.40 8.57 -14.28
N LYS A 81 -10.23 9.50 -14.77
CA LYS A 81 -11.61 9.21 -15.21
C LYS A 81 -11.65 8.09 -16.24
N TYR A 82 -10.81 8.17 -17.27
CA TYR A 82 -10.75 7.13 -18.30
C TYR A 82 -10.30 5.79 -17.70
N CYS A 83 -9.24 5.80 -16.89
CA CYS A 83 -8.68 4.59 -16.29
C CYS A 83 -9.59 3.93 -15.23
N LEU A 84 -10.48 4.69 -14.60
CA LEU A 84 -11.54 4.18 -13.72
C LEU A 84 -12.78 3.66 -14.47
N GLY A 85 -12.88 3.86 -15.79
CA GLY A 85 -13.92 3.25 -16.60
C GLY A 85 -14.78 4.20 -17.43
N ASN A 86 -14.53 5.51 -17.41
CA ASN A 86 -15.19 6.44 -18.33
C ASN A 86 -14.54 6.37 -19.73
N THR A 87 -14.92 5.36 -20.50
CA THR A 87 -14.33 5.06 -21.81
C THR A 87 -14.61 6.12 -22.88
N LEU A 88 -15.61 6.99 -22.68
CA LEU A 88 -15.92 8.11 -23.59
C LEU A 88 -14.94 9.29 -23.46
N ASN A 89 -14.06 9.29 -22.45
CA ASN A 89 -13.10 10.36 -22.22
C ASN A 89 -11.87 10.24 -23.13
N LEU A 90 -11.95 10.86 -24.32
CA LEU A 90 -10.89 10.82 -25.34
C LEU A 90 -9.57 11.46 -24.88
N ILE A 91 -9.63 12.54 -24.09
CA ILE A 91 -8.43 13.16 -23.50
C ILE A 91 -7.75 12.14 -22.57
N GLY A 92 -8.54 11.51 -21.70
CA GLY A 92 -8.04 10.49 -20.79
C GLY A 92 -7.49 9.26 -21.52
N LEU A 93 -8.10 8.85 -22.63
CA LEU A 93 -7.61 7.77 -23.49
C LEU A 93 -6.20 8.08 -24.02
N ILE A 94 -6.01 9.25 -24.65
CA ILE A 94 -4.70 9.66 -25.20
C ILE A 94 -3.65 9.70 -24.08
N LEU A 95 -4.01 10.30 -22.93
CA LEU A 95 -3.10 10.37 -21.79
C LEU A 95 -2.75 8.99 -21.21
N SER A 96 -3.67 8.03 -21.28
CA SER A 96 -3.43 6.66 -20.80
C SER A 96 -2.45 5.86 -21.65
N TRP A 97 -2.21 6.29 -22.90
CA TRP A 97 -1.17 5.70 -23.76
C TRP A 97 0.23 6.24 -23.45
N ILE A 98 0.30 7.48 -22.92
CA ILE A 98 1.57 8.16 -22.64
C ILE A 98 2.00 7.95 -21.18
N TYR A 99 1.03 7.90 -20.25
CA TYR A 99 1.28 7.87 -18.81
C TYR A 99 0.65 6.65 -18.15
N ASP A 100 1.32 6.14 -17.11
CA ASP A 100 0.87 4.98 -16.36
C ASP A 100 -0.50 5.19 -15.69
N CYS A 101 -1.31 4.15 -15.71
CA CYS A 101 -2.63 4.05 -15.08
C CYS A 101 -2.74 2.92 -14.05
N ASN A 102 -1.62 2.29 -13.66
CA ASN A 102 -1.62 1.09 -12.82
C ASN A 102 -2.47 1.18 -11.55
N LEU A 103 -2.39 2.28 -10.79
CA LEU A 103 -3.16 2.42 -9.55
C LEU A 103 -4.68 2.48 -9.82
N THR A 104 -5.12 3.47 -10.61
CA THR A 104 -6.53 3.63 -11.00
C THR A 104 -7.11 2.41 -11.72
N LYS A 105 -6.33 1.74 -12.57
CA LYS A 105 -6.79 0.56 -13.31
C LYS A 105 -7.02 -0.64 -12.40
N LYS A 106 -6.21 -0.80 -11.35
CA LYS A 106 -6.45 -1.80 -10.29
C LYS A 106 -7.73 -1.47 -9.51
N LEU A 107 -7.95 -0.19 -9.22
CA LEU A 107 -9.15 0.27 -8.51
C LEU A 107 -10.44 0.14 -9.32
N LYS A 108 -10.37 0.18 -10.65
CA LYS A 108 -11.54 0.00 -11.54
C LYS A 108 -12.35 -1.27 -11.21
N MET A 109 -11.68 -2.38 -10.88
CA MET A 109 -12.36 -3.64 -10.54
C MET A 109 -13.20 -3.55 -9.26
N SER A 110 -12.93 -2.58 -8.40
CA SER A 110 -13.64 -2.36 -7.14
C SER A 110 -14.93 -1.55 -7.30
N GLY A 111 -15.23 -1.04 -8.50
CA GLY A 111 -16.47 -0.28 -8.76
C GLY A 111 -16.56 1.07 -8.03
N ILE A 112 -15.42 1.63 -7.60
CA ILE A 112 -15.35 2.86 -6.84
C ILE A 112 -15.43 4.11 -7.73
N ASN A 113 -15.74 5.24 -7.12
CA ASN A 113 -15.70 6.57 -7.74
C ASN A 113 -14.87 7.54 -6.89
N PHE A 114 -14.70 8.77 -7.38
CA PHE A 114 -13.85 9.79 -6.73
C PHE A 114 -14.33 10.21 -5.33
N GLU A 115 -15.61 10.05 -5.03
CA GLU A 115 -16.21 10.36 -3.72
C GLU A 115 -16.19 9.16 -2.76
N THR A 116 -15.72 7.99 -3.20
CA THR A 116 -15.65 6.81 -2.34
C THR A 116 -14.69 7.05 -1.18
N LYS A 117 -15.10 6.68 0.03
CA LYS A 117 -14.26 6.74 1.24
C LYS A 117 -13.23 5.61 1.19
N ILE A 118 -11.94 5.96 1.21
CA ILE A 118 -10.82 5.00 1.12
C ILE A 118 -9.96 5.13 2.37
N LEU A 119 -9.71 4.00 3.03
CA LEU A 119 -8.75 3.85 4.13
C LEU A 119 -7.52 3.06 3.63
N ASP A 120 -6.33 3.63 3.76
CA ASP A 120 -5.04 2.95 3.50
C ASP A 120 -4.39 2.56 4.84
N VAL A 121 -4.30 1.26 5.12
CA VAL A 121 -3.74 0.71 6.36
C VAL A 121 -2.27 0.35 6.13
N GLY A 122 -1.37 0.90 6.95
CA GLY A 122 0.06 0.88 6.68
C GLY A 122 0.44 1.91 5.61
N SER A 123 -0.15 3.10 5.70
CA SER A 123 0.00 4.14 4.67
C SER A 123 1.38 4.80 4.65
N GLY A 124 2.21 4.58 5.68
CA GLY A 124 3.37 5.42 5.97
C GLY A 124 2.96 6.90 5.95
N ASN A 125 3.75 7.73 5.27
CA ASN A 125 3.42 9.14 5.05
C ASN A 125 2.27 9.38 4.04
N GLY A 126 1.58 8.37 3.53
CA GLY A 126 0.40 8.57 2.69
C GLY A 126 0.70 8.93 1.22
N ARG A 127 1.87 8.52 0.69
CA ARG A 127 2.26 8.79 -0.72
C ARG A 127 1.22 8.30 -1.73
N ARG A 128 0.58 7.16 -1.45
CA ARG A 128 -0.51 6.63 -2.27
C ARG A 128 -1.76 7.52 -2.19
N LEU A 129 -2.12 7.97 -1.00
CA LEU A 129 -3.26 8.87 -0.78
C LEU A 129 -3.05 10.22 -1.48
N VAL A 130 -1.87 10.84 -1.35
CA VAL A 130 -1.53 12.08 -2.09
C VAL A 130 -1.61 11.87 -3.60
N THR A 131 -1.21 10.69 -4.09
CA THR A 131 -1.35 10.34 -5.51
C THR A 131 -2.81 10.24 -5.93
N LEU A 132 -3.66 9.57 -5.15
CA LEU A 132 -5.10 9.47 -5.40
C LEU A 132 -5.79 10.85 -5.35
N CYS A 133 -5.42 11.69 -4.38
CA CYS A 133 -5.93 13.05 -4.28
C CYS A 133 -5.59 13.86 -5.55
N ARG A 134 -4.35 13.78 -6.04
CA ARG A 134 -3.93 14.41 -7.31
C ARG A 134 -4.61 13.85 -8.56
N GLU A 135 -5.19 12.66 -8.48
CA GLU A 135 -6.03 12.06 -9.53
C GLU A 135 -7.52 12.43 -9.38
N GLY A 136 -7.89 13.05 -8.26
CA GLY A 136 -9.21 13.65 -8.01
C GLY A 136 -10.07 12.93 -6.98
N PHE A 137 -9.53 11.96 -6.22
CA PHE A 137 -10.25 11.37 -5.08
C PHE A 137 -10.30 12.35 -3.91
N THR A 138 -11.45 12.42 -3.22
CA THR A 138 -11.73 13.46 -2.21
C THR A 138 -11.79 12.92 -0.77
N ASN A 139 -12.15 11.65 -0.60
CA ASN A 139 -12.39 11.06 0.73
C ASN A 139 -11.33 10.01 1.07
N LEU A 140 -10.17 10.48 1.52
CA LEU A 140 -8.98 9.67 1.73
C LEU A 140 -8.51 9.74 3.19
N THR A 141 -8.20 8.58 3.78
CA THR A 141 -7.63 8.50 5.14
C THR A 141 -6.54 7.44 5.17
N GLY A 142 -5.45 7.73 5.87
CA GLY A 142 -4.37 6.79 6.11
C GLY A 142 -4.23 6.52 7.60
N VAL A 143 -3.88 5.29 7.95
CA VAL A 143 -3.48 4.93 9.31
C VAL A 143 -2.21 4.11 9.26
N ASP A 144 -1.24 4.47 10.09
CA ASP A 144 0.01 3.76 10.24
C ASP A 144 0.44 3.87 11.71
N PRO A 145 0.80 2.77 12.39
CA PRO A 145 1.18 2.83 13.80
C PRO A 145 2.56 3.47 14.04
N PHE A 146 3.34 3.70 12.98
CA PHE A 146 4.74 4.11 13.06
C PHE A 146 4.99 5.52 12.50
N ILE A 147 3.94 6.31 12.24
CA ILE A 147 4.08 7.74 11.93
C ILE A 147 4.16 8.55 13.22
N ASP A 148 4.96 9.61 13.21
CA ASP A 148 5.21 10.45 14.39
C ASP A 148 3.95 11.20 14.87
N SER A 149 3.13 11.66 13.93
CA SER A 149 1.93 12.47 14.21
C SER A 149 0.95 12.48 13.05
N ASP A 150 -0.31 12.81 13.34
CA ASP A 150 -1.31 13.09 12.32
C ASP A 150 -0.80 14.16 11.33
N THR A 151 -0.98 13.89 10.04
CA THR A 151 -0.54 14.78 8.96
C THR A 151 -1.71 15.11 8.04
N TYR A 152 -1.83 16.38 7.69
CA TYR A 152 -2.81 16.91 6.74
C TYR A 152 -2.06 17.53 5.56
N TYR A 153 -2.40 17.11 4.35
CA TYR A 153 -1.72 17.45 3.10
C TYR A 153 -2.45 18.52 2.30
#